data_AF-D4BSG7-F1
#
_entry.id   AF-D4BSG7-F1
#
_cell.length_a   1.000
_cell.length_b   1.000
_cell.length_c   1.000
_cell.angle_alpha   90.00
_cell.angle_beta   90.00
_cell.angle_gamma   90.00
#
_symmetry.space_group_name_H-M   'P 1'
#
loop_
_entity.id
_entity.type
_entity.pdbx_description
1 polymer ?
#
loop_
_entity_poly.entity_id
_entity_poly.type
_entity_poly.pdbx_seq_one_letter_code
_entity_poly.pdbx_strand_id
1 'polypeptide(L)'
;MKARLFTVYRKEYENFVHLPGESVDDMFKHFTSIVNNMKANIDHLPYTDHDRALKLLHSLDRSMWSAKVEAIMESANYETLRVDELFSKLKSSEVDRKLNAKATSSTDPHTPSSR
;
A
#
# COMPACT_ATOMS: atom_id res chain seq x y z
N MET A 1 8.02 21.61 -22.05
CA MET A 1 7.56 20.19 -22.10
C MET A 1 7.55 19.55 -20.71
N LYS A 2 8.66 19.58 -19.95
CA LYS A 2 8.75 19.04 -18.57
C LYS A 2 7.60 19.44 -17.64
N ALA A 3 7.20 20.71 -17.61
CA ALA A 3 6.08 21.18 -16.78
C ALA A 3 4.72 20.51 -17.11
N ARG A 4 4.47 20.19 -18.39
CA ARG A 4 3.25 19.46 -18.79
C ARG A 4 3.29 18.01 -18.31
N LEU A 5 4.44 17.35 -18.45
CA LEU A 5 4.63 15.98 -17.98
C LEU A 5 4.51 15.87 -16.46
N PHE A 6 5.10 16.79 -15.71
CA PHE A 6 4.92 16.86 -14.25
C PHE A 6 3.43 16.99 -13.87
N THR A 7 2.67 17.82 -14.58
CA THR A 7 1.22 17.99 -14.32
C THR A 7 0.45 16.69 -14.56
N VAL A 8 0.81 15.92 -15.60
CA VAL A 8 0.21 14.61 -15.89
C VAL A 8 0.53 13.62 -14.76
N TYR A 9 1.80 13.45 -14.40
CA TYR A 9 2.20 12.52 -13.35
C TYR A 9 1.71 12.92 -11.96
N ARG A 10 1.59 14.22 -11.67
CA ARG A 10 0.94 14.72 -10.46
C ARG A 10 -0.52 14.27 -10.42
N LYS A 11 -1.25 14.35 -11.53
CA LYS A 11 -2.64 13.91 -11.60
C LYS A 11 -2.75 12.38 -11.40
N GLU A 12 -1.83 11.60 -11.96
CA GLU A 12 -1.77 10.15 -11.69
C GLU A 12 -1.51 9.87 -10.21
N TYR A 13 -0.58 10.59 -9.60
CA TYR A 13 -0.28 10.51 -8.18
C TYR A 13 -1.51 10.86 -7.33
N GLU A 14 -2.20 11.95 -7.64
CA GLU A 14 -3.42 12.39 -6.94
C GLU A 14 -4.56 11.37 -7.04
N ASN A 15 -4.68 10.66 -8.17
CA ASN A 15 -5.68 9.62 -8.39
C ASN A 15 -5.21 8.21 -8.02
N PHE A 16 -4.00 8.07 -7.46
CA PHE A 16 -3.46 6.79 -7.07
C PHE A 16 -4.36 6.11 -6.03
N VAL A 17 -4.69 4.84 -6.31
CA VAL A 17 -5.50 3.95 -5.49
C VAL A 17 -4.90 2.54 -5.55
N HIS A 18 -4.96 1.81 -4.45
CA HIS A 18 -4.65 0.38 -4.43
C HIS A 18 -5.77 -0.39 -5.13
N LEU A 19 -5.42 -1.17 -6.15
CA LEU A 19 -6.41 -1.89 -6.94
C LEU A 19 -6.85 -3.21 -6.25
N PRO A 20 -8.12 -3.64 -6.42
CA PRO A 20 -8.56 -4.92 -5.91
C PRO A 20 -7.71 -6.08 -6.45
N GLY A 21 -7.20 -6.93 -5.56
CA GLY A 21 -6.36 -8.07 -5.91
C GLY A 21 -4.91 -7.75 -6.27
N GLU A 22 -4.52 -6.47 -6.27
CA GLU A 22 -3.13 -6.06 -6.48
C GLU A 22 -2.27 -6.41 -5.26
N SER A 23 -1.10 -7.01 -5.50
CA SER A 23 -0.16 -7.32 -4.43
C SER A 23 0.49 -6.05 -3.86
N VAL A 24 0.96 -6.10 -2.61
CA VAL A 24 1.68 -4.96 -2.00
C VAL A 24 2.94 -4.59 -2.81
N ASP A 25 3.63 -5.57 -3.39
CA ASP A 25 4.82 -5.31 -4.23
C ASP A 25 4.45 -4.56 -5.51
N ASP A 26 3.39 -4.98 -6.20
CA ASP A 26 3.00 -4.38 -7.48
C ASP A 26 2.43 -2.98 -7.28
N MET A 27 1.60 -2.79 -6.24
CA MET A 27 1.14 -1.48 -5.81
C MET A 27 2.33 -0.54 -5.52
N PHE A 28 3.36 -1.02 -4.83
CA PHE A 28 4.53 -0.20 -4.49
C PHE A 28 5.38 0.13 -5.72
N LYS A 29 5.55 -0.81 -6.66
CA LYS A 29 6.20 -0.54 -7.96
C LYS A 29 5.45 0.53 -8.75
N HIS A 30 4.11 0.46 -8.77
CA HIS A 30 3.28 1.45 -9.44
C HIS A 30 3.43 2.83 -8.79
N PHE A 31 3.30 2.92 -7.47
CA PHE A 31 3.47 4.15 -6.71
C PHE A 31 4.85 4.80 -6.94
N THR A 32 5.92 4.01 -6.83
CA THR A 32 7.29 4.48 -7.02
C THR A 32 7.56 4.92 -8.46
N SER A 33 6.99 4.23 -9.46
CA SER A 33 7.07 4.63 -10.87
C SER A 33 6.50 6.04 -11.08
N ILE A 34 5.31 6.34 -10.55
CA ILE A 34 4.69 7.67 -10.64
C ILE A 34 5.56 8.73 -9.96
N VAL A 35 6.05 8.45 -8.74
CA VAL A 35 6.92 9.39 -8.01
C VAL A 35 8.23 9.67 -8.76
N ASN A 36 8.83 8.64 -9.36
CA ASN A 36 10.05 8.79 -10.15
C ASN A 36 9.80 9.58 -11.44
N ASN A 37 8.66 9.36 -12.10
CA ASN A 37 8.25 10.15 -13.26
C ASN A 37 8.03 11.63 -12.91
N MET A 38 7.44 11.93 -11.74
CA MET A 38 7.35 13.31 -11.26
C MET A 38 8.74 13.92 -11.02
N LYS A 39 9.62 13.21 -10.29
CA LYS A 39 11.00 13.65 -9.99
C LYS A 39 11.83 13.91 -11.26
N ALA A 40 11.62 13.14 -12.31
CA ALA A 40 12.31 13.35 -13.59
C ALA A 40 11.90 14.65 -14.31
N ASN A 41 10.79 15.27 -13.90
CA ASN A 41 10.17 16.41 -14.59
C ASN A 41 10.12 17.70 -13.74
N ILE A 42 10.73 17.72 -12.55
CA ILE A 42 10.85 18.89 -11.68
C ILE A 42 12.16 18.84 -10.89
N ASP A 43 12.75 20.00 -10.58
CA ASP A 43 14.01 20.05 -9.82
C ASP A 43 13.82 19.67 -8.35
N HIS A 44 12.67 20.04 -7.78
CA HIS A 44 12.30 19.76 -6.40
C HIS A 44 10.88 19.22 -6.32
N LEU A 45 10.73 18.00 -5.82
CA LEU A 45 9.42 17.41 -5.60
C LEU A 45 8.76 18.11 -4.40
N PRO A 46 7.53 18.65 -4.54
CA PRO A 46 6.86 19.41 -3.48
C PRO A 46 6.20 18.54 -2.41
N TYR A 47 6.51 17.25 -2.40
CA TYR A 47 5.97 16.27 -1.46
C TYR A 47 7.12 15.72 -0.64
N THR A 48 7.06 15.85 0.68
CA THR A 48 8.02 15.23 1.59
C THR A 48 7.89 13.70 1.55
N ASP A 49 8.82 12.98 2.19
CA ASP A 49 8.65 11.53 2.32
C ASP A 49 7.42 11.16 3.13
N HIS A 50 7.13 11.95 4.17
CA HIS A 50 5.94 11.78 4.98
C HIS A 50 4.65 12.01 4.18
N ASP A 51 4.56 13.09 3.39
CA ASP A 51 3.40 13.34 2.51
C ASP A 51 3.14 12.16 1.56
N ARG A 52 4.23 11.56 1.05
CA ARG A 52 4.13 10.37 0.19
C ARG A 52 3.68 9.14 0.96
N ALA A 53 4.15 8.95 2.18
CA ALA A 53 3.70 7.87 3.04
C ALA A 53 2.20 8.00 3.34
N LEU A 54 1.72 9.19 3.68
CA LEU A 54 0.30 9.46 3.89
C LEU A 54 -0.52 9.23 2.63
N LYS A 55 -0.04 9.69 1.47
CA LYS A 55 -0.71 9.43 0.19
C LYS A 55 -0.87 7.94 -0.06
N LEU A 56 0.19 7.15 0.15
CA LEU A 56 0.13 5.71 0.01
C LEU A 56 -0.83 5.08 1.02
N LEU A 57 -0.77 5.47 2.30
CA LEU A 57 -1.65 4.97 3.36
C LEU A 57 -3.14 5.19 3.05
N HIS A 58 -3.50 6.41 2.62
CA HIS A 58 -4.88 6.77 2.32
C HIS A 58 -5.39 6.20 0.99
N SER A 59 -4.50 5.73 0.13
CA SER A 59 -4.85 5.07 -1.14
C SER A 59 -5.14 3.57 -0.99
N LEU A 60 -4.87 2.97 0.17
CA LEU A 60 -5.07 1.55 0.41
C LEU A 60 -6.55 1.16 0.32
N ASP A 61 -6.81 -0.01 -0.26
CA ASP A 61 -8.14 -0.59 -0.32
C ASP A 61 -8.65 -0.85 1.11
N ARG A 62 -9.65 -0.07 1.52
CA ARG A 62 -10.21 -0.14 2.88
C ARG A 62 -10.92 -1.46 3.15
N SER A 63 -11.40 -2.17 2.13
CA SER A 63 -12.01 -3.50 2.33
C SER A 63 -10.99 -4.51 2.87
N MET A 64 -9.72 -4.34 2.52
CA MET A 64 -8.63 -5.25 2.86
C MET A 64 -7.73 -4.73 3.99
N TRP A 65 -7.63 -3.41 4.14
CA TRP A 65 -6.63 -2.77 5.00
C TRP A 65 -7.21 -1.90 6.12
N SER A 66 -8.53 -1.80 6.34
CA SER A 66 -9.10 -0.83 7.30
C SER A 66 -8.44 -0.89 8.69
N ALA A 67 -8.39 -2.08 9.31
CA ALA A 67 -7.80 -2.25 10.64
C ALA A 67 -6.31 -1.87 10.69
N LYS A 68 -5.56 -2.15 9.61
CA LYS A 68 -4.14 -1.79 9.53
C LYS A 68 -3.96 -0.27 9.38
N VAL A 69 -4.81 0.37 8.58
CA VAL A 69 -4.80 1.82 8.39
C VAL A 69 -5.11 2.53 9.70
N GLU A 70 -6.17 2.09 10.41
CA GLU A 70 -6.53 2.61 11.74
C GLU A 70 -5.39 2.47 12.74
N ALA A 71 -4.80 1.28 12.84
CA ALA A 71 -3.67 1.05 13.74
C ALA A 71 -2.43 1.91 13.43
N ILE A 72 -2.20 2.26 12.16
CA ILE A 72 -1.10 3.18 11.78
C ILE A 72 -1.46 4.62 12.11
N MET A 73 -2.70 5.05 11.84
CA MET A 73 -3.15 6.42 12.17
C MET A 73 -3.13 6.70 13.68
N GLU A 74 -3.41 5.69 14.51
CA GLU A 74 -3.38 5.82 15.97
C GLU A 74 -1.97 5.66 16.57
N SER A 75 -0.98 5.29 15.77
CA SER A 75 0.37 5.03 16.25
C SER A 75 1.14 6.32 16.55
N ALA A 76 1.98 6.28 17.59
CA ALA A 76 2.80 7.43 17.99
C ALA A 76 3.78 7.92 16.91
N ASN A 77 4.07 7.09 15.90
CA ASN A 77 5.00 7.43 14.82
C ASN A 77 4.30 7.93 13.55
N TYR A 78 2.98 8.13 13.58
CA TYR A 78 2.19 8.60 12.44
C TYR A 78 2.80 9.85 11.79
N GLU A 79 3.07 10.91 12.57
CA GLU A 79 3.64 12.19 12.11
C GLU A 79 5.06 12.09 11.51
N THR A 80 5.74 10.96 11.73
CA THR A 80 7.10 10.70 11.25
C THR A 80 7.17 9.55 10.25
N LEU A 81 6.01 9.00 9.88
CA LEU A 81 5.91 7.80 9.05
C LEU A 81 6.57 8.04 7.69
N ARG A 82 7.39 7.05 7.28
CA ARG A 82 8.11 7.06 6.00
C ARG A 82 7.58 6.01 5.04
N VAL A 83 7.88 6.20 3.76
CA VAL A 83 7.38 5.33 2.68
C VAL A 83 7.90 3.90 2.82
N ASP A 84 9.18 3.73 3.15
CA ASP A 84 9.85 2.44 3.34
C ASP A 84 9.30 1.68 4.57
N GLU A 85 9.06 2.41 5.66
CA GLU A 85 8.45 1.88 6.87
C GLU A 85 7.02 1.39 6.59
N LEU A 86 6.20 2.22 5.94
CA LEU A 86 4.84 1.85 5.57
C LEU A 86 4.83 0.61 4.67
N PHE A 87 5.69 0.58 3.65
CA PHE A 87 5.82 -0.58 2.76
C PHE A 87 6.17 -1.86 3.54
N SER A 88 7.14 -1.78 4.45
CA SER A 88 7.56 -2.93 5.28
C SER A 88 6.41 -3.45 6.15
N LYS A 89 5.64 -2.54 6.78
CA LYS A 89 4.46 -2.90 7.59
C LYS A 89 3.37 -3.58 6.76
N LEU A 90 3.13 -3.11 5.53
CA LEU A 90 2.14 -3.69 4.61
C LEU A 90 2.59 -5.07 4.11
N LYS A 91 3.88 -5.22 3.77
CA LYS A 91 4.47 -6.50 3.35
C LYS A 91 4.34 -7.57 4.42
N SER A 92 4.68 -7.26 5.67
CA SER A 92 4.50 -8.18 6.79
C SER A 92 3.04 -8.64 6.91
N SER A 93 2.11 -7.68 6.93
CA SER A 93 0.68 -8.01 7.10
C SER A 93 0.08 -8.75 5.91
N GLU A 94 0.58 -8.56 4.68
CA GLU A 94 0.18 -9.38 3.53
C GLU A 94 0.61 -10.84 3.69
N VAL A 95 1.83 -11.07 4.18
CA VAL A 95 2.36 -12.43 4.45
C VAL A 95 1.55 -13.09 5.56
N ASP A 96 1.33 -12.40 6.68
CA ASP A 96 0.54 -12.92 7.81
C ASP A 96 -0.86 -13.35 7.37
N ARG A 97 -1.52 -12.54 6.55
CA ARG A 97 -2.86 -12.85 6.00
C ARG A 97 -2.83 -14.07 5.07
N LYS A 98 -1.80 -14.20 4.23
CA LYS A 98 -1.62 -15.37 3.34
C LYS A 98 -1.36 -16.65 4.13
N LEU A 99 -0.65 -16.57 5.26
CA LEU A 99 -0.41 -17.71 6.14
C LEU A 99 -1.69 -18.14 6.86
N ASN A 100 -2.45 -17.19 7.40
CA ASN A 100 -3.70 -17.48 8.11
C ASN A 100 -4.76 -18.09 7.18
N ALA A 101 -4.88 -17.60 5.93
CA ALA A 101 -5.81 -18.15 4.96
C ALA A 101 -5.50 -19.62 4.60
N LYS A 102 -4.22 -20.02 4.57
CA LYS A 102 -3.80 -21.41 4.34
C LYS A 102 -4.10 -22.32 5.52
N ALA A 103 -4.03 -21.82 6.75
CA ALA A 103 -4.37 -22.59 7.95
C ALA A 103 -5.86 -22.94 7.99
N THR A 104 -6.73 -22.02 7.57
CA THR A 104 -8.18 -22.24 7.57
C THR A 104 -8.66 -23.14 6.43
N SER A 105 -7.92 -23.25 5.32
CA SER A 105 -8.28 -24.14 4.20
C SER A 105 -7.89 -25.60 4.41
N SER A 106 -7.16 -25.93 5.48
CA SER A 106 -6.63 -27.28 5.73
C SER A 106 -7.38 -28.04 6.84
N THR A 107 -8.53 -27.54 7.31
CA THR A 107 -9.38 -28.28 8.26
C THR A 107 -10.43 -29.07 7.47
N ASP A 108 -10.06 -30.26 6.99
CA ASP A 108 -11.01 -31.27 6.51
C ASP A 108 -11.85 -31.78 7.70
N PRO A 109 -13.19 -31.63 7.71
CA PRO A 109 -14.03 -32.35 8.65
C PRO A 109 -14.33 -33.74 8.08
N HIS A 110 -13.32 -34.61 8.01
CA HIS A 110 -13.58 -36.03 7.80
C HIS A 110 -14.10 -36.64 9.12
N THR A 111 -15.42 -36.59 9.27
CA THR A 111 -16.15 -37.38 10.26
C THR A 111 -16.09 -38.85 9.83
N PRO A 112 -15.58 -39.79 10.65
CA PRO A 112 -15.72 -41.21 10.34
C PRO A 112 -17.16 -41.61 10.71
N SER A 113 -18.04 -41.71 9.71
CA SER A 113 -19.35 -42.30 9.89
C SER A 113 -19.20 -43.82 9.99
N SER A 114 -19.05 -44.32 11.20
CA SER A 114 -19.24 -45.73 11.53
C SER A 114 -20.74 -46.00 11.71
N ARG A 115 -21.36 -46.67 10.74
CA ARG A 115 -22.43 -47.65 10.99
C ARG A 115 -22.75 -48.50 9.77
#